data_AF-A0A810MVY0-F1
#
_entry.id   AF-A0A810MVY0-F1
#
_cell.length_a   1.000
_cell.length_b   1.000
_cell.length_c   1.000
_cell.angle_alpha   90.00
_cell.angle_beta   90.00
_cell.angle_gamma   90.00
#
_symmetry.space_group_name_H-M   'P 1'
#
loop_
_entity.id
_entity.type
_entity.pdbx_description
1 polymer ?
#
loop_
_entity_poly.entity_id
_entity_poly.type
_entity_poly.pdbx_seq_one_letter_code
_entity_poly.pdbx_strand_id
1 'polypeptide(L)'
;MSTDSGWNDYLSTETPAVDVTPVVPTVEPVAVPEPAATIVQSELTSATSDQQWSDWHADSSASWADSAQSYVDYAQQSAAQGYFDAADSAMDTAANHASIAGANLDTSIDYQAAANTHVETAAAELAPYDAGPAAE
;
A
#
# COMPACT_ATOMS: atom_id res chain seq x y z
N MET A 1 81.66 -28.76 -12.52
CA MET A 1 80.78 -28.06 -11.56
C MET A 1 79.44 -27.88 -12.27
N SER A 2 78.47 -28.72 -11.94
CA SER A 2 77.09 -28.60 -12.41
C SER A 2 76.31 -27.72 -11.43
N THR A 3 75.56 -26.77 -11.97
CA THR A 3 74.36 -26.23 -11.33
C THR A 3 73.31 -26.07 -12.42
N ASP A 4 72.19 -26.72 -12.18
CA ASP A 4 71.00 -26.92 -12.99
C ASP A 4 70.42 -25.60 -13.52
N SER A 5 70.01 -25.60 -14.78
CA SER A 5 69.06 -24.62 -15.31
C SER A 5 67.71 -24.91 -14.68
N GLY A 6 67.48 -24.33 -13.51
CA GLY A 6 66.21 -24.43 -12.81
C GLY A 6 65.07 -23.90 -13.68
N TRP A 7 63.92 -24.55 -13.54
CA TRP A 7 62.60 -24.22 -14.10
C TRP A 7 62.12 -22.75 -13.91
N ASN A 8 62.92 -21.90 -13.28
CA ASN A 8 62.60 -20.53 -12.90
C ASN A 8 62.72 -19.53 -14.06
N ASP A 9 63.29 -19.92 -15.21
CA ASP A 9 63.50 -19.04 -16.38
C ASP A 9 62.28 -18.98 -17.33
N TYR A 10 61.34 -19.93 -17.20
CA TYR A 10 60.09 -19.94 -18.00
C TYR A 10 58.96 -19.10 -17.37
N LEU A 11 59.16 -18.51 -16.18
CA LEU A 11 58.15 -17.74 -15.46
C LEU A 11 58.30 -16.22 -15.61
N SER A 12 59.30 -15.74 -16.37
CA SER A 12 59.56 -14.29 -16.53
C SER A 12 58.98 -13.68 -17.82
N THR A 13 58.02 -14.32 -18.48
CA THR A 13 57.07 -13.55 -19.29
C THR A 13 55.92 -13.14 -18.39
N GLU A 14 56.10 -12.01 -17.71
CA GLU A 14 55.01 -11.24 -17.12
C GLU A 14 54.00 -10.95 -18.22
N THR A 15 53.00 -11.82 -18.35
CA THR A 15 51.75 -11.43 -18.99
C THR A 15 51.18 -10.39 -18.04
N PRO A 16 51.02 -9.11 -18.43
CA PRO A 16 50.37 -8.16 -17.56
C PRO A 16 49.02 -8.77 -17.20
N ALA A 17 48.79 -8.94 -15.90
CA ALA A 17 47.47 -9.27 -15.40
C ALA A 17 46.57 -8.13 -15.88
N VAL A 18 45.82 -8.37 -16.96
CA VAL A 18 44.71 -7.50 -17.31
C VAL A 18 43.79 -7.62 -16.11
N ASP A 19 43.72 -6.56 -15.32
CA ASP A 19 42.76 -6.39 -14.27
C ASP A 19 41.37 -6.42 -14.91
N VAL A 20 40.82 -7.62 -15.03
CA VAL A 20 39.43 -7.88 -15.41
C VAL A 20 38.59 -7.90 -14.14
N THR A 21 38.80 -6.93 -13.22
CA THR A 21 37.73 -6.56 -12.31
C THR A 21 36.51 -6.29 -13.20
N PRO A 22 35.41 -7.06 -13.07
CA PRO A 22 34.21 -6.70 -13.77
C PRO A 22 33.86 -5.31 -13.27
N VAL A 23 33.93 -4.31 -14.15
CA VAL A 23 33.28 -3.03 -13.93
C VAL A 23 31.81 -3.38 -13.86
N VAL A 24 31.33 -3.67 -12.65
CA VAL A 24 29.91 -3.68 -12.38
C VAL A 24 29.48 -2.25 -12.71
N PRO A 25 28.63 -2.03 -13.72
CA PRO A 25 28.12 -0.68 -13.95
C PRO A 25 27.49 -0.24 -12.63
N THR A 26 28.12 0.73 -11.97
CA THR A 26 27.52 1.43 -10.84
C THR A 26 26.34 2.15 -11.46
N VAL A 27 25.17 1.54 -11.39
CA VAL A 27 23.93 2.19 -11.77
C VAL A 27 23.75 3.30 -10.74
N GLU A 28 24.16 4.52 -11.08
CA GLU A 28 23.86 5.64 -10.21
C GLU A 28 22.33 5.76 -10.15
N PRO A 29 21.74 5.81 -8.94
CA PRO A 29 20.31 6.02 -8.82
C PRO A 29 19.97 7.33 -9.53
N VAL A 30 19.04 7.28 -10.48
CA VAL A 30 18.57 8.48 -11.15
C VAL A 30 17.89 9.35 -10.08
N ALA A 31 18.45 10.53 -9.85
CA ALA A 31 17.88 11.46 -8.89
C ALA A 31 16.49 11.91 -9.39
N VAL A 32 15.46 11.68 -8.57
CA VAL A 32 14.12 12.21 -8.82
C VAL A 32 14.18 13.74 -8.71
N PRO A 33 13.84 14.50 -9.76
CA PRO A 33 13.90 15.94 -9.73
C PRO A 33 12.81 16.50 -8.81
N GLU A 34 13.11 17.64 -8.19
CA GLU A 34 12.24 18.32 -7.21
C GLU A 34 10.76 18.44 -7.61
N PRO A 35 10.38 18.73 -8.87
CA PRO A 35 8.97 18.76 -9.25
C PRO A 35 8.28 17.41 -9.05
N ALA A 36 8.91 16.31 -9.48
CA ALA A 36 8.36 14.97 -9.32
C ALA A 36 8.35 14.54 -7.85
N ALA A 37 9.44 14.83 -7.10
CA ALA A 37 9.51 14.52 -5.67
C ALA A 37 8.43 15.24 -4.86
N THR A 38 8.14 16.51 -5.20
CA THR A 38 7.08 17.30 -4.56
C THR A 38 5.70 16.73 -4.86
N ILE A 39 5.43 16.33 -6.12
CA ILE A 39 4.16 15.72 -6.49
C ILE A 39 3.98 14.40 -5.74
N VAL A 40 4.97 13.51 -5.77
CA VAL A 40 4.95 12.22 -5.05
C VAL A 40 4.64 12.44 -3.56
N GLN A 41 5.31 13.39 -2.91
CA GLN A 41 5.06 13.69 -1.50
C GLN A 41 3.63 14.19 -1.24
N SER A 42 3.12 15.06 -2.11
CA SER A 42 1.75 15.57 -2.03
C SER A 42 0.73 14.45 -2.19
N GLU A 43 0.89 13.61 -3.22
CA GLU A 43 0.01 12.47 -3.51
C GLU A 43 0.00 11.46 -2.36
N LEU A 44 1.15 11.10 -1.80
CA LEU A 44 1.23 10.18 -0.66
C LEU A 44 0.60 10.77 0.62
N THR A 45 0.67 12.08 0.79
CA THR A 45 0.00 12.78 1.90
C THR A 45 -1.52 12.71 1.74
N SER A 46 -2.04 12.96 0.54
CA SER A 46 -3.47 12.83 0.22
C SER A 46 -3.93 11.38 0.37
N ALA A 47 -3.17 10.41 -0.15
CA ALA A 47 -3.49 8.98 -0.01
C ALA A 47 -3.61 8.55 1.46
N THR A 48 -2.70 9.04 2.31
CA THR A 48 -2.74 8.76 3.75
C THR A 48 -3.98 9.38 4.40
N SER A 49 -4.34 10.61 4.03
CA SER A 49 -5.54 11.28 4.52
C SER A 49 -6.81 10.52 4.11
N ASP A 50 -6.91 10.10 2.85
CA ASP A 50 -8.05 9.34 2.35
C ASP A 50 -8.15 7.97 3.02
N GLN A 51 -7.03 7.28 3.24
CA GLN A 51 -7.02 6.03 3.99
C GLN A 51 -7.55 6.21 5.42
N GLN A 52 -7.17 7.29 6.11
CA GLN A 52 -7.69 7.59 7.46
C GLN A 52 -9.20 7.85 7.46
N TRP A 53 -9.73 8.53 6.44
CA TRP A 53 -11.17 8.73 6.28
C TRP A 53 -11.89 7.42 5.95
N SER A 54 -11.31 6.59 5.09
CA SER A 54 -11.80 5.24 4.80
C SER A 54 -11.92 4.43 6.09
N ASP A 55 -10.87 4.40 6.91
CA ASP A 55 -10.84 3.64 8.16
C ASP A 55 -11.89 4.16 9.15
N TRP A 56 -12.00 5.48 9.32
CA TRP A 56 -12.99 6.08 10.20
C TRP A 56 -14.44 5.74 9.79
N HIS A 57 -14.72 5.73 8.49
CA HIS A 57 -16.02 5.33 7.97
C HIS A 57 -16.28 3.83 8.13
N ALA A 58 -15.27 2.97 7.96
CA ALA A 58 -15.41 1.54 8.22
C ALA A 58 -15.73 1.25 9.69
N ASP A 59 -15.02 1.89 10.63
CA ASP A 59 -15.27 1.76 12.06
C ASP A 59 -16.66 2.29 12.46
N SER A 60 -17.07 3.40 11.84
CA SER A 60 -18.40 3.96 12.02
C SER A 60 -19.49 3.02 11.50
N SER A 61 -19.26 2.40 10.34
CA SER A 61 -20.16 1.38 9.77
C SER A 61 -20.33 0.20 10.72
N ALA A 62 -19.23 -0.36 11.24
CA ALA A 62 -19.26 -1.45 12.21
C ALA A 62 -20.05 -1.08 13.47
N SER A 63 -19.84 0.12 14.01
CA SER A 63 -20.57 0.61 15.18
C SER A 63 -22.08 0.72 14.94
N TRP A 64 -22.49 1.21 13.76
CA TRP A 64 -23.90 1.26 13.38
C TRP A 64 -24.51 -0.12 13.15
N ALA A 65 -23.75 -1.06 12.58
CA ALA A 65 -24.17 -2.44 12.39
C ALA A 65 -24.39 -3.16 13.74
N ASP A 66 -23.48 -2.98 14.70
CA ASP A 66 -23.64 -3.51 16.06
C ASP A 66 -24.87 -2.94 16.76
N SER A 67 -25.13 -1.64 16.54
CA SER A 67 -26.33 -0.98 17.05
C SER A 67 -27.60 -1.54 16.40
N ALA A 68 -27.60 -1.77 15.08
CA ALA A 68 -28.71 -2.40 14.38
C ALA A 68 -29.00 -3.80 14.94
N GLN A 69 -27.96 -4.61 15.15
CA GLN A 69 -28.10 -5.95 15.73
C GLN A 69 -28.69 -5.90 17.14
N SER A 70 -28.28 -4.94 17.96
CA SER A 70 -28.85 -4.77 19.32
C SER A 70 -30.35 -4.51 19.28
N TYR A 71 -30.85 -3.76 18.29
CA TYR A 71 -32.29 -3.55 18.11
C TYR A 71 -33.01 -4.79 17.56
N VAL A 72 -32.37 -5.58 16.70
CA VAL A 72 -32.90 -6.90 16.28
C VAL A 72 -33.09 -7.80 17.51
N ASP A 73 -32.10 -7.87 18.40
CA ASP A 73 -32.17 -8.69 19.60
C ASP A 73 -33.28 -8.21 20.55
N TYR A 74 -33.41 -6.88 20.73
CA TYR A 74 -34.49 -6.27 21.50
C TYR A 74 -35.87 -6.55 20.90
N ALA A 75 -36.00 -6.50 19.57
CA ALA A 75 -37.23 -6.83 18.87
C ALA A 75 -37.63 -8.29 19.10
N GLN A 76 -36.68 -9.23 18.99
CA GLN A 76 -36.91 -10.64 19.25
C GLN A 76 -37.36 -10.89 20.69
N GLN A 77 -36.68 -10.26 21.66
CA GLN A 77 -37.05 -10.35 23.07
C GLN A 77 -38.44 -9.78 23.36
N SER A 78 -38.82 -8.67 22.69
CA SER A 78 -40.12 -8.04 22.85
C SER A 78 -41.24 -8.91 22.25
N ALA A 79 -41.02 -9.47 21.06
CA ALA A 79 -41.96 -10.38 20.41
C ALA A 79 -42.20 -11.64 21.24
N ALA A 80 -41.15 -12.21 21.85
CA ALA A 80 -41.26 -13.38 22.74
C ALA A 80 -42.11 -13.10 24.00
N GLN A 81 -42.21 -11.84 24.41
CA GLN A 81 -43.05 -11.39 25.53
C GLN A 81 -44.45 -10.95 25.10
N GLY A 82 -44.77 -10.98 23.80
CA GLY A 82 -46.05 -10.54 23.24
C GLY A 82 -46.16 -9.02 23.05
N TYR A 83 -45.07 -8.27 23.19
CA TYR A 83 -45.02 -6.82 22.93
C TYR A 83 -44.73 -6.54 21.45
N PHE A 84 -45.70 -6.84 20.59
CA PHE A 84 -45.50 -6.77 19.13
C PHE A 84 -45.27 -5.34 18.61
N ASP A 85 -45.96 -4.33 19.15
CA ASP A 85 -45.74 -2.93 18.74
C ASP A 85 -44.31 -2.46 19.07
N ALA A 86 -43.76 -2.91 20.20
CA ALA A 86 -42.38 -2.61 20.57
C ALA A 86 -41.37 -3.36 19.69
N ALA A 87 -41.69 -4.60 19.31
CA ALA A 87 -40.86 -5.39 18.40
C ALA A 87 -40.81 -4.77 16.99
N ASP A 88 -41.94 -4.29 16.48
CA ASP A 88 -42.05 -3.63 15.18
C ASP A 88 -41.24 -2.34 15.15
N SER A 89 -41.44 -1.47 16.15
CA SER A 89 -40.67 -0.22 16.31
C SER A 89 -39.16 -0.45 16.43
N ALA A 90 -38.76 -1.53 17.09
CA ALA A 90 -37.36 -1.92 17.20
C ALA A 90 -36.78 -2.39 15.86
N MET A 91 -37.53 -3.15 15.07
CA MET A 91 -37.09 -3.57 13.73
C MET A 91 -36.95 -2.37 12.77
N ASP A 92 -37.85 -1.37 12.85
CA ASP A 92 -37.71 -0.13 12.08
C ASP A 92 -36.42 0.62 12.45
N THR A 93 -36.09 0.67 13.74
CA THR A 93 -34.86 1.30 14.21
C THR A 93 -33.62 0.53 13.76
N ALA A 94 -33.67 -0.81 13.82
CA ALA A 94 -32.60 -1.67 13.32
C ALA A 94 -32.35 -1.45 11.81
N ALA A 95 -33.41 -1.37 11.01
CA ALA A 95 -33.33 -1.13 9.58
C ALA A 95 -32.70 0.24 9.26
N ASN A 96 -33.07 1.28 10.01
CA ASN A 96 -32.45 2.60 9.89
C ASN A 96 -30.94 2.54 10.19
N HIS A 97 -30.55 1.93 11.31
CA HIS A 97 -29.14 1.81 11.70
C HIS A 97 -28.33 0.98 10.67
N ALA A 98 -28.91 -0.10 10.15
CA ALA A 98 -28.30 -0.88 9.07
C ALA A 98 -28.11 -0.06 7.78
N SER A 99 -29.06 0.82 7.45
CA SER A 99 -28.92 1.75 6.32
C SER A 99 -27.78 2.75 6.52
N ILE A 100 -27.62 3.27 7.74
CA ILE A 100 -26.52 4.18 8.07
C ILE A 100 -25.17 3.45 8.02
N ALA A 101 -25.13 2.20 8.50
CA ALA A 101 -23.95 1.35 8.40
C ALA A 101 -23.55 1.13 6.94
N GLY A 102 -24.50 0.79 6.07
CA GLY A 102 -24.28 0.64 4.63
C GLY A 102 -23.71 1.91 3.99
N ALA A 103 -24.33 3.07 4.24
CA ALA A 103 -23.85 4.34 3.69
C ALA A 103 -22.42 4.70 4.13
N ASN A 104 -22.05 4.38 5.37
CA ASN A 104 -20.67 4.55 5.85
C ASN A 104 -19.71 3.59 5.16
N LEU A 105 -20.10 2.34 4.93
CA LEU A 105 -19.26 1.37 4.22
C LEU A 105 -19.03 1.79 2.77
N ASP A 106 -20.06 2.26 2.08
CA ASP A 106 -19.94 2.78 0.72
C ASP A 106 -18.95 3.97 0.68
N THR A 107 -19.09 4.92 1.62
CA THR A 107 -18.18 6.06 1.72
C THR A 107 -16.73 5.64 2.04
N SER A 108 -16.56 4.61 2.87
CA SER A 108 -15.24 4.03 3.16
C SER A 108 -14.58 3.49 1.89
N ILE A 109 -15.33 2.76 1.06
CA ILE A 109 -14.86 2.23 -0.22
C ILE A 109 -14.46 3.36 -1.19
N ASP A 110 -15.25 4.45 -1.25
CA ASP A 110 -14.94 5.60 -2.08
C ASP A 110 -13.61 6.26 -1.68
N TYR A 111 -13.37 6.47 -0.38
CA TYR A 111 -12.09 6.99 0.12
C TYR A 111 -10.93 6.02 -0.12
N GLN A 112 -11.15 4.71 0.02
CA GLN A 112 -10.12 3.72 -0.31
C GLN A 112 -9.74 3.78 -1.80
N ALA A 113 -10.71 3.93 -2.69
CA ALA A 113 -10.46 4.09 -4.12
C ALA A 113 -9.69 5.39 -4.43
N ALA A 114 -10.01 6.49 -3.74
CA ALA A 114 -9.27 7.75 -3.84
C ALA A 114 -7.81 7.60 -3.37
N ALA A 115 -7.59 6.94 -2.23
CA ALA A 115 -6.26 6.65 -1.72
C ALA A 115 -5.41 5.84 -2.72
N ASN A 116 -6.01 4.82 -3.34
CA ASN A 116 -5.34 4.03 -4.38
C ASN A 116 -5.00 4.88 -5.61
N THR A 117 -5.90 5.76 -6.04
CA THR A 117 -5.65 6.66 -7.18
C THR A 117 -4.46 7.59 -6.91
N HIS A 118 -4.34 8.12 -5.69
CA HIS A 118 -3.19 8.92 -5.28
C HIS A 118 -1.88 8.11 -5.27
N VAL A 119 -1.90 6.87 -4.78
CA VAL A 119 -0.74 5.97 -4.83
C VAL A 119 -0.32 5.65 -6.27
N GLU A 120 -1.28 5.38 -7.16
CA GLU A 120 -1.03 5.14 -8.58
C GLU A 120 -0.43 6.37 -9.27
N THR A 121 -0.93 7.57 -8.94
CA THR A 121 -0.39 8.83 -9.45
C THR A 121 1.04 9.05 -8.97
N ALA A 122 1.32 8.83 -7.68
CA ALA A 122 2.67 8.90 -7.14
C ALA A 122 3.62 7.89 -7.82
N ALA A 123 3.16 6.67 -8.08
CA ALA A 123 3.94 5.65 -8.77
C ALA A 123 4.22 6.04 -10.24
N ALA A 124 3.24 6.64 -10.92
CA ALA A 124 3.40 7.12 -12.29
C ALA A 124 4.44 8.24 -12.39
N GLU A 125 4.53 9.11 -11.39
CA GLU A 125 5.57 10.15 -11.31
C GLU A 125 6.97 9.57 -11.09
N LEU A 126 7.09 8.41 -10.42
CA LEU A 126 8.38 7.72 -10.21
C LEU A 126 8.80 6.84 -11.38
N ALA A 127 7.85 6.35 -12.20
CA ALA A 127 8.10 5.40 -13.28
C ALA A 127 9.22 5.82 -14.27
N PRO A 128 9.39 7.10 -14.66
CA PRO A 128 10.48 7.52 -15.55
C PRO A 128 11.89 7.36 -14.95
N TYR A 129 12.01 7.27 -13.63
CA TYR A 129 13.30 7.20 -12.91
C TYR A 129 13.68 5.77 -12.49
N ASP A 130 12.75 4.82 -12.60
CA ASP A 130 12.97 3.39 -12.32
C ASP A 130 13.76 2.68 -13.44
N ALA A 131 13.77 3.24 -14.65
CA ALA A 131 14.63 2.78 -15.73
C ALA A 131 16.03 3.39 -15.54
N GLY A 132 16.97 2.61 -15.01
CA GLY A 132 18.40 2.99 -15.04
C GLY A 132 18.86 3.39 -16.46
N PRO A 133 19.99 4.10 -16.60
CA PRO A 133 20.43 4.62 -17.90
C PRO A 133 20.41 3.51 -18.96
N ALA A 134 19.76 3.79 -20.09
CA ALA A 134 19.74 2.88 -21.23
C ALA A 134 21.18 2.47 -21.55
N ALA A 135 21.44 1.17 -21.55
CA ALA A 135 22.73 0.64 -22.00
C ALA A 135 22.90 0.99 -23.48
N GLU A 136 23.74 1.99 -23.77
CA GLU A 136 24.30 2.26 -25.09
C GLU A 136 25.55 1.41 -25.34
#